data_AF-A0A7R9HHF7-F1
#
_entry.id   AF-A0A7R9HHF7-F1
#
_cell.length_a   1.000
_cell.length_b   1.000
_cell.length_c   1.000
_cell.angle_alpha   90.00
_cell.angle_beta   90.00
_cell.angle_gamma   90.00
#
_symmetry.space_group_name_H-M   'P 1'
#
loop_
_entity.id
_entity.type
_entity.pdbx_description
1 polymer ?
#
loop_
_entity_poly.entity_id
_entity_poly.type
_entity_poly.pdbx_seq_one_letter_code
_entity_poly.pdbx_strand_id
1 'polypeptide(L)'
;MCPYPPKVRGPERKCPYPPKLMEVCQEMKSYLEHCGASGTIDTKELCTKFSINAVASCAYGINGHTFEDPEAEFRKVGRKFLQQSFLKIVQQLFLPLAPRIASLLHF
;
A
#
# COMPACT_ATOMS: atom_id res chain seq x y z
N MET A 1 8.47 17.33 11.59
CA MET A 1 8.86 16.60 10.37
C MET A 1 10.12 15.82 10.67
N CYS A 2 10.08 14.48 10.63
CA CYS A 2 11.27 13.67 10.86
C CYS A 2 12.27 13.94 9.71
N PRO A 3 13.52 14.36 9.98
CA PRO A 3 14.49 14.59 8.94
C PRO A 3 14.81 13.26 8.26
N TYR A 4 14.56 13.19 6.94
CA TYR A 4 15.05 12.12 6.10
C TYR A 4 16.57 12.00 6.30
N PRO A 5 17.12 10.80 6.58
CA PRO A 5 18.55 10.68 6.82
C PRO A 5 19.32 11.21 5.60
N PRO A 6 20.36 12.03 5.78
CA PRO A 6 21.13 12.57 4.68
C PRO A 6 21.75 11.42 3.87
N LYS A 7 21.79 11.57 2.53
CA LYS A 7 22.46 10.63 1.63
C LYS A 7 23.93 10.48 2.06
N VAL A 8 24.23 9.46 2.84
CA VAL A 8 25.59 9.13 3.27
C VAL A 8 26.36 8.61 2.07
N ARG A 9 27.18 9.48 1.48
CA ARG A 9 28.26 9.14 0.57
C ARG A 9 29.38 8.48 1.39
N GLY A 10 29.23 7.17 1.64
CA GLY A 10 30.15 6.31 2.37
C GLY A 10 29.86 4.84 2.00
N PRO A 11 30.72 3.87 2.37
CA PRO A 11 30.67 2.50 1.85
C PRO A 11 29.27 1.94 2.04
N GLU A 12 28.64 1.49 0.95
CA GLU A 12 27.21 1.16 0.85
C GLU A 12 26.70 0.39 2.08
N ARG A 13 26.15 1.11 3.06
CA ARG A 13 25.29 0.48 4.06
C ARG A 13 24.05 0.05 3.32
N LYS A 14 23.98 -1.24 2.95
CA LYS A 14 22.83 -1.85 2.31
C LYS A 14 21.59 -1.41 3.08
N CYS A 15 20.68 -0.72 2.39
CA CYS A 15 19.45 -0.24 2.99
C CYS A 15 18.70 -1.46 3.57
N PRO A 16 18.21 -1.42 4.82
CA PRO A 16 17.55 -2.58 5.44
C PRO A 16 16.19 -2.90 4.81
N TYR A 17 15.75 -2.10 3.83
CA TYR A 17 14.47 -2.23 3.15
C TYR A 17 14.62 -2.96 1.82
N PRO A 18 13.56 -3.66 1.36
CA PRO A 18 13.55 -4.28 0.04
C PRO A 18 13.86 -3.22 -1.04
N PRO A 19 14.70 -3.53 -2.04
CA PRO A 19 15.06 -2.56 -3.08
C PRO A 19 13.83 -2.04 -3.84
N LYS A 20 12.81 -2.89 -3.98
CA LYS A 20 11.54 -2.59 -4.65
C LYS A 20 10.67 -1.59 -3.88
N LEU A 21 10.78 -1.56 -2.56
CA LEU A 21 10.11 -0.55 -1.74
C LEU A 21 10.71 0.84 -1.97
N MET A 22 12.02 0.92 -2.21
CA MET A 22 12.71 2.20 -2.48
C MET A 22 12.27 2.82 -3.80
N GLU A 23 11.99 2.00 -4.82
CA GLU A 23 11.44 2.43 -6.11
C GLU A 23 10.06 3.09 -5.90
N VAL A 24 9.16 2.44 -5.14
CA VAL A 24 7.83 2.98 -4.81
C VAL A 24 7.92 4.29 -4.02
N CYS A 25 8.89 4.42 -3.11
CA CYS A 25 9.14 5.67 -2.39
C CYS A 25 9.59 6.81 -3.32
N GLN A 26 10.37 6.51 -4.37
CA GLN A 26 10.77 7.50 -5.36
C GLN A 26 9.58 7.95 -6.19
N GLU A 27 8.72 7.03 -6.64
CA GLU A 27 7.47 7.36 -7.35
C GLU A 27 6.56 8.26 -6.51
N MET A 28 6.41 7.96 -5.21
CA MET A 28 5.64 8.81 -4.29
C MET A 28 6.23 10.22 -4.18
N LYS A 29 7.55 10.35 -4.13
CA LYS A 29 8.24 11.65 -4.08
C LYS A 29 7.96 12.45 -5.35
N SER A 30 8.08 11.83 -6.52
CA SER A 30 7.74 12.45 -7.80
C SER A 30 6.28 12.88 -7.85
N TYR A 31 5.35 12.02 -7.41
CA TYR A 31 3.93 12.38 -7.33
C TYR A 31 3.67 13.61 -6.46
N LEU A 32 4.31 13.69 -5.28
CA LEU A 32 4.20 14.82 -4.36
C LEU A 32 4.79 16.12 -4.93
N GLU A 33 5.89 16.04 -5.67
CA GLU A 33 6.49 17.20 -6.35
C GLU A 33 5.57 17.76 -7.44
N HIS A 34 4.86 16.90 -8.17
CA HIS A 34 3.85 17.31 -9.15
C HIS A 34 2.58 17.87 -8.50
N CYS A 35 2.10 17.28 -7.42
CA CYS A 35 0.90 17.74 -6.70
C CYS A 35 1.16 18.97 -5.80
N GLY A 36 2.42 19.23 -5.41
CA GLY A 36 2.80 20.34 -4.53
C GLY A 36 2.43 21.73 -5.07
N ALA A 37 2.18 21.85 -6.38
CA ALA A 37 1.71 23.08 -7.01
C ALA A 37 0.25 23.45 -6.67
N SER A 38 -0.59 22.48 -6.28
CA SER A 38 -2.04 22.70 -6.04
C SER A 38 -2.42 22.89 -4.56
N GLY A 39 -1.44 22.96 -3.64
CA GLY A 39 -1.61 23.40 -2.25
C GLY A 39 -2.32 22.44 -1.27
N THR A 40 -3.04 21.42 -1.76
CA THR A 40 -3.72 20.43 -0.92
C THR A 40 -3.55 19.01 -1.45
N ILE A 41 -3.28 18.06 -0.57
CA ILE A 41 -3.07 16.65 -0.90
C ILE A 41 -4.00 15.80 -0.02
N ASP A 42 -4.80 14.93 -0.64
CA ASP A 42 -5.52 13.89 0.10
C ASP A 42 -4.53 12.81 0.58
N THR A 43 -4.16 12.90 1.86
CA THR A 43 -3.23 11.95 2.49
C THR A 43 -3.79 10.54 2.57
N LYS A 44 -5.11 10.36 2.64
CA LYS A 44 -5.74 9.03 2.61
C LYS A 44 -5.58 8.40 1.25
N GLU A 45 -5.80 9.16 0.18
CA GLU A 45 -5.57 8.68 -1.18
C GLU A 45 -4.09 8.38 -1.43
N LEU A 46 -3.20 9.28 -1.02
CA LEU A 46 -1.75 9.08 -1.14
C LEU A 46 -1.28 7.79 -0.47
N CYS A 47 -1.67 7.57 0.80
CA CYS A 47 -1.35 6.35 1.52
C CYS A 47 -1.97 5.12 0.86
N THR A 48 -3.19 5.22 0.33
CA THR A 48 -3.84 4.12 -0.40
C THR A 48 -3.03 3.73 -1.63
N LYS A 49 -2.59 4.71 -2.44
CA LYS A 49 -1.74 4.46 -3.63
C LYS A 49 -0.41 3.79 -3.20
N PHE A 50 0.27 4.37 -2.22
CA PHE A 50 1.54 3.84 -1.71
C PHE A 50 1.42 2.40 -1.20
N SER A 51 0.46 2.11 -0.31
CA SER A 51 0.29 0.78 0.28
C SER A 51 0.01 -0.28 -0.78
N ILE A 52 -0.83 0.04 -1.76
CA ILE A 52 -1.15 -0.90 -2.84
C ILE A 52 0.08 -1.15 -3.71
N ASN A 53 0.80 -0.10 -4.10
CA ASN A 53 1.99 -0.23 -4.95
C ASN A 53 3.15 -0.93 -4.23
N ALA A 54 3.30 -0.69 -2.93
CA ALA A 54 4.29 -1.36 -2.09
C ALA A 54 4.04 -2.87 -2.03
N VAL A 55 2.78 -3.30 -1.88
CA VAL A 55 2.41 -4.72 -1.91
C VAL A 55 2.57 -5.30 -3.32
N ALA A 56 2.11 -4.59 -4.35
CA ALA A 56 2.27 -5.00 -5.75
C ALA A 56 3.73 -5.28 -6.10
N SER A 57 4.61 -4.34 -5.76
CA SER A 57 6.04 -4.41 -6.07
C SER A 57 6.78 -5.41 -5.17
N CYS A 58 6.57 -5.38 -3.85
CA CYS A 58 7.32 -6.25 -2.93
C CYS A 58 6.84 -7.70 -2.93
N ALA A 59 5.52 -7.95 -3.00
CA ALA A 59 4.98 -9.30 -2.87
C ALA A 59 4.79 -9.99 -4.22
N TYR A 60 4.39 -9.23 -5.26
CA TYR A 60 4.08 -9.78 -6.58
C TYR A 60 5.14 -9.44 -7.63
N GLY A 61 6.08 -8.54 -7.34
CA GLY A 61 7.13 -8.15 -8.28
C GLY A 61 6.63 -7.33 -9.46
N ILE A 62 5.40 -6.78 -9.39
CA ILE A 62 4.79 -6.00 -10.47
C ILE A 62 4.81 -4.52 -10.13
N ASN A 63 4.98 -3.66 -11.14
CA ASN A 63 4.77 -2.23 -10.95
C ASN A 63 3.27 -1.95 -11.00
N GLY A 64 2.69 -1.48 -9.90
CA GLY A 64 1.25 -1.23 -9.78
C GLY A 64 0.81 0.08 -10.42
N HIS A 65 1.74 0.96 -10.83
CA HIS A 65 1.50 2.27 -11.47
C HIS A 65 0.41 3.12 -10.80
N THR A 66 0.21 2.93 -9.49
CA THR A 66 -0.97 3.47 -8.79
C THR A 66 -0.98 5.00 -8.69
N PHE A 67 0.19 5.64 -8.85
CA PHE A 67 0.35 7.10 -8.84
C PHE A 67 -0.03 7.74 -10.17
N GLU A 68 0.15 7.03 -11.28
CA GLU A 68 -0.05 7.49 -12.66
C GLU A 68 -1.44 7.08 -13.17
N ASP A 69 -1.81 5.82 -12.95
CA ASP A 69 -3.05 5.24 -13.45
C ASP A 69 -4.06 5.00 -12.31
N PRO A 70 -5.18 5.76 -12.27
CA PRO A 70 -6.25 5.52 -11.33
C PRO A 70 -7.03 4.22 -11.60
N GLU A 71 -6.95 3.66 -12.80
CA GLU A 71 -7.72 2.49 -13.25
C GLU A 71 -6.94 1.16 -13.18
N ALA A 72 -5.71 1.17 -12.66
CA ALA A 72 -4.91 -0.04 -12.49
C ALA A 72 -5.70 -1.12 -11.71
N GLU A 73 -5.79 -2.33 -12.26
CA GLU A 73 -6.59 -3.42 -11.68
C GLU A 73 -6.16 -3.75 -10.24
N PHE A 74 -4.85 -3.70 -9.98
CA PHE A 74 -4.30 -3.91 -8.64
C PHE A 74 -4.72 -2.80 -7.65
N ARG A 75 -4.89 -1.56 -8.14
CA ARG A 75 -5.45 -0.44 -7.37
C ARG A 75 -6.92 -0.66 -7.03
N LYS A 76 -7.73 -1.15 -7.97
CA LYS A 76 -9.15 -1.43 -7.72
C LYS A 76 -9.33 -2.52 -6.67
N VAL A 77 -8.61 -3.63 -6.82
CA VAL A 77 -8.65 -4.75 -5.86
C VAL A 77 -8.09 -4.31 -4.51
N GLY A 78 -6.93 -3.66 -4.51
CA GLY A 78 -6.29 -3.17 -3.29
C GLY A 78 -7.12 -2.13 -2.55
N ARG A 79 -7.82 -1.23 -3.25
CA ARG A 79 -8.72 -0.25 -2.62
C ARG A 79 -9.92 -0.93 -1.97
N LYS A 80 -10.53 -1.94 -2.62
CA LYS A 80 -11.61 -2.74 -2.00
C LYS A 80 -11.13 -3.50 -0.75
N PHE A 81 -9.86 -3.90 -0.74
CA PHE A 81 -9.22 -4.54 0.41
C PHE A 81 -8.92 -3.54 1.54
N LEU A 82 -8.53 -2.30 1.22
CA LEU A 82 -8.25 -1.27 2.22
C LEU A 82 -9.52 -0.55 2.73
N GLN A 83 -10.59 -0.53 1.94
CA GLN A 83 -11.89 0.09 2.30
C GLN A 83 -12.87 -0.90 2.96
N GLN A 84 -12.38 -2.00 3.54
CA GLN A 84 -13.23 -2.95 4.24
C GLN A 84 -14.01 -2.24 5.36
N SER A 85 -15.34 -2.38 5.35
CA SER A 85 -16.18 -1.86 6.42
C SER A 85 -15.86 -2.60 7.74
N PHE A 86 -16.02 -1.92 8.87
CA PHE A 86 -15.82 -2.51 10.20
C PHE A 86 -16.57 -3.85 10.36
N LEU A 87 -17.80 -3.93 9.84
CA LEU A 87 -18.60 -5.17 9.80
C LEU A 87 -17.91 -6.33 9.06
N LYS A 88 -17.22 -6.07 7.95
CA LYS A 88 -16.49 -7.09 7.19
C LYS A 88 -15.24 -7.57 7.91
N ILE A 89 -14.55 -6.66 8.60
CA ILE A 89 -13.38 -6.99 9.44
C ILE A 89 -13.83 -7.88 10.60
N VAL A 90 -14.94 -7.52 11.26
CA VAL A 90 -15.56 -8.34 12.32
C VAL A 90 -15.95 -9.70 11.76
N GLN A 91 -16.67 -9.78 10.63
CA GLN A 91 -17.00 -11.07 10.00
C GLN A 91 -15.77 -11.91 9.67
N GLN A 92 -14.73 -11.33 9.06
CA GLN A 92 -13.47 -12.03 8.75
C GLN A 92 -12.75 -12.53 10.00
N LEU A 93 -12.82 -11.80 11.10
CA LEU A 93 -12.22 -12.20 12.37
C LEU A 93 -13.05 -13.28 13.08
N PHE A 94 -14.38 -13.20 13.03
CA PHE A 94 -15.28 -14.15 13.72
C PHE A 94 -15.45 -15.48 12.97
N LEU A 95 -15.35 -15.51 11.64
CA LEU A 95 -15.43 -16.75 10.84
C LEU A 95 -14.46 -17.86 11.28
N PRO A 96 -13.13 -17.60 11.46
CA PRO A 96 -12.19 -18.62 11.91
C PRO A 96 -12.34 -18.98 13.40
N LEU A 97 -12.92 -18.09 14.21
CA LEU A 97 -13.15 -18.29 15.65
C LEU A 97 -14.37 -19.18 15.94
N ALA A 98 -15.26 -19.36 14.97
CA ALA A 98 -16.44 -20.17 15.10
C ALA A 98 -16.41 -21.41 14.16
N PRO A 99 -15.45 -22.34 14.33
CA PRO A 99 -15.41 -23.58 13.54
C PRO A 99 -16.70 -24.41 13.70
N ARG A 100 -17.47 -24.16 14.76
CA ARG A 100 -18.78 -24.78 15.03
C ARG A 100 -19.90 -24.36 14.07
N ILE A 101 -19.81 -23.18 13.45
CA ILE A 101 -20.80 -22.73 12.46
C ILE A 101 -20.41 -23.25 11.07
N ALA A 102 -19.10 -23.32 10.79
CA ALA A 102 -18.56 -23.95 9.58
C ALA A 102 -18.94 -25.45 9.50
N SER A 103 -18.95 -26.16 10.64
CA SER A 103 -19.42 -27.55 10.69
C SER A 103 -20.94 -27.70 10.56
N LEU A 104 -21.72 -26.64 10.77
CA LEU A 104 -23.18 -26.65 10.71
C LEU A 104 -23.73 -26.18 9.35
N LEU A 105 -22.89 -25.52 8.55
CA LEU A 105 -23.17 -25.04 7.19
C LEU A 105 -22.41 -25.85 6.12
N HIS A 106 -22.02 -27.08 6.46
CA HIS A 106 -21.56 -28.10 5.51
C HIS A 106 -22.73 -29.06 5.27
N PHE A 107 -23.67 -28.64 4.41
CA PHE A 107 -24.63 -29.54 3.77
C PHE A 107 -23.97 -30.15 2.53
#